data_AF-A0A8X6M4X3-F1
#
_entry.id   AF-A0A8X6M4X3-F1
#
_cell.length_a   1.000
_cell.length_b   1.000
_cell.length_c   1.000
_cell.angle_alpha   90.00
_cell.angle_beta   90.00
_cell.angle_gamma   90.00
#
_symmetry.space_group_name_H-M   'P 1'
#
loop_
_entity.id
_entity.type
_entity.pdbx_description
1 polymer ?
#
loop_
_entity_poly.entity_id
_entity_poly.type
_entity_poly.pdbx_seq_one_letter_code
_entity_poly.pdbx_strand_id
1 'polypeptide(L)'
;MEVICSLVVMGKEGTSIKRKLSLPVQMKAHKFSIPGDVRLANAQHLPVRSTSKHCAVCTTKQKPKRTRWMCQTCKVGLCMYGKDASCFENFHKK
;
A
#
# COMPACT_ATOMS: atom_id res chain seq x y z
N MET A 1 -42.13 33.03 11.09
CA MET A 1 -42.40 32.45 9.76
C MET A 1 -41.83 31.05 9.74
N GLU A 2 -42.74 30.09 9.76
CA GLU A 2 -42.49 28.66 9.72
C GLU A 2 -41.96 28.24 8.35
N VAL A 3 -41.07 27.23 8.32
CA VAL A 3 -41.27 26.10 7.42
C VAL A 3 -40.58 24.85 7.98
N ILE A 4 -41.40 23.87 8.34
CA ILE A 4 -41.02 22.47 8.47
C ILE A 4 -40.80 21.92 7.05
N CYS A 5 -39.76 21.12 6.83
CA CYS A 5 -39.77 20.13 5.75
C CYS A 5 -38.97 18.90 6.16
N SER A 6 -39.70 17.97 6.75
CA SER A 6 -39.39 16.55 6.86
C SER A 6 -38.98 15.99 5.51
N LEU A 7 -37.80 15.39 5.40
CA LEU A 7 -37.52 14.36 4.38
C LEU A 7 -36.73 13.22 5.03
N VAL A 8 -37.51 12.29 5.57
CA VAL A 8 -37.13 10.91 5.86
C VAL A 8 -36.74 10.27 4.53
N VAL A 9 -35.49 9.81 4.40
CA VAL A 9 -35.09 8.93 3.30
C VAL A 9 -35.07 7.50 3.81
N MET A 10 -36.14 6.77 3.48
CA MET A 10 -36.23 5.32 3.58
C MET A 10 -35.39 4.70 2.46
N GLY A 11 -34.32 3.97 2.81
CA GLY A 11 -33.37 3.38 1.86
C GLY A 11 -33.00 1.94 2.19
N LYS A 12 -33.89 1.03 1.78
CA LYS A 12 -33.75 -0.36 1.30
C LYS A 12 -32.61 -1.27 1.83
N GLU A 13 -33.05 -2.45 2.27
CA GLU A 13 -32.28 -3.63 2.65
C GLU A 13 -31.14 -3.96 1.66
N GLY A 14 -29.91 -3.65 2.08
CA GLY A 14 -28.72 -4.25 1.50
C GLY A 14 -28.38 -5.50 2.28
N THR A 15 -28.46 -6.67 1.61
CA THR A 15 -28.02 -7.97 2.12
C THR A 15 -26.62 -7.85 2.71
N SER A 16 -26.53 -7.76 4.03
CA SER A 16 -25.26 -7.78 4.75
C SER A 16 -24.62 -9.15 4.52
N ILE A 17 -23.72 -9.24 3.54
CA ILE A 17 -22.72 -10.31 3.54
C ILE A 17 -21.95 -10.13 4.84
N LYS A 18 -22.28 -10.94 5.83
CA LYS A 18 -21.62 -10.99 7.14
C LYS A 18 -20.12 -11.18 6.88
N ARG A 19 -19.36 -10.08 6.89
CA ARG A 19 -17.91 -10.14 6.88
C ARG A 19 -17.54 -10.87 8.16
N LYS A 20 -17.11 -12.13 8.06
CA LYS A 20 -16.59 -12.88 9.20
C LYS A 20 -15.52 -11.99 9.83
N LEU A 21 -15.72 -11.62 11.09
CA LEU A 21 -14.75 -10.87 11.86
C LEU A 21 -13.54 -11.80 12.04
N SER A 22 -12.57 -11.70 11.12
CA SER A 22 -11.35 -12.48 11.23
C SER A 22 -10.63 -12.02 12.48
N LEU A 23 -10.22 -12.97 13.33
CA LEU A 23 -9.29 -12.72 14.43
C LEU A 23 -8.13 -11.84 13.95
N PRO A 24 -7.56 -10.97 14.79
CA PRO A 24 -6.39 -10.19 14.42
C PRO A 24 -5.27 -11.16 14.03
N VAL A 25 -5.10 -11.34 12.72
CA VAL A 25 -3.99 -12.09 12.17
C VAL A 25 -2.76 -11.29 12.55
N GLN A 26 -1.99 -11.81 13.50
CA GLN A 26 -0.66 -11.33 13.83
C GLN A 26 0.13 -11.28 12.52
N MET A 27 0.24 -10.10 11.92
CA MET A 27 1.03 -9.89 10.71
C MET A 27 2.48 -10.17 11.09
N LYS A 28 2.93 -11.41 10.89
CA LYS A 28 4.35 -11.78 10.97
C LYS A 28 5.06 -10.82 10.03
N ALA A 29 5.99 -10.05 10.57
CA ALA A 29 6.80 -9.10 9.82
C ALA A 29 7.78 -9.90 8.94
N HIS A 30 7.28 -10.56 7.90
CA HIS A 30 8.10 -11.11 6.85
C HIS A 30 8.58 -9.92 6.00
N LYS A 31 9.57 -9.21 6.54
CA LYS A 31 10.33 -8.25 5.77
C LYS A 31 11.17 -9.09 4.82
N PHE A 32 10.85 -9.06 3.53
CA PHE A 32 11.72 -9.58 2.49
C PHE A 32 13.07 -8.86 2.63
N SER A 33 14.05 -9.53 3.21
CA SER A 33 15.41 -9.01 3.35
C SER A 33 16.12 -9.25 2.03
N ILE A 34 16.30 -8.18 1.26
CA ILE A 34 17.08 -8.23 0.01
C ILE A 34 18.54 -8.02 0.39
N PRO A 35 19.46 -8.91 -0.03
CA PRO A 35 20.89 -8.70 0.17
C PRO A 35 21.32 -7.32 -0.36
N GLY A 36 22.14 -6.61 0.40
CA GLY A 36 22.59 -5.26 0.04
C GLY A 36 23.26 -5.23 -1.33
N ASP A 37 24.00 -6.29 -1.66
CA ASP A 37 24.69 -6.46 -2.94
C ASP A 37 23.71 -6.50 -4.12
N VAL A 38 22.56 -7.16 -3.97
CA VAL A 38 21.53 -7.23 -5.02
C VAL A 38 20.80 -5.89 -5.19
N ARG A 39 20.61 -5.16 -4.08
CA ARG A 39 19.93 -3.86 -4.09
C ARG A 39 20.79 -2.73 -4.66
N LEU A 40 22.11 -2.80 -4.44
CA LEU A 40 23.09 -1.77 -4.83
C LEU A 40 23.95 -2.18 -6.03
N ALA A 41 23.76 -3.38 -6.57
CA ALA A 41 24.41 -3.80 -7.82
C ALA A 41 24.14 -2.75 -8.91
N ASN A 42 25.09 -2.58 -9.83
CA ASN A 42 24.91 -1.81 -11.07
C ASN A 42 23.91 -2.46 -12.05
N ALA A 43 22.90 -3.15 -11.53
CA ALA A 43 21.77 -3.63 -12.29
C ALA A 43 20.82 -2.45 -12.56
N GLN A 44 20.28 -2.37 -13.78
CA GLN A 44 19.21 -1.43 -14.08
C GLN A 44 17.94 -1.84 -13.33
N HIS A 45 17.72 -1.24 -12.16
CA HIS A 45 16.50 -1.41 -11.38
C HIS A 45 15.35 -0.70 -12.10
N LEU A 46 14.41 -1.47 -12.64
CA LEU A 46 13.24 -0.96 -13.35
C LEU A 46 11.96 -1.09 -12.52
N PRO A 47 11.10 -0.05 -12.47
CA PRO A 47 9.77 -0.14 -11.89
C PRO A 47 8.82 -0.85 -12.87
N VAL A 48 8.17 -1.91 -12.42
CA VAL A 48 7.15 -2.65 -13.18
C VAL A 48 5.80 -2.63 -12.46
N ARG A 49 4.72 -2.65 -13.23
CA ARG A 49 3.34 -2.78 -12.71
C ARG A 49 3.18 -4.14 -12.04
N SER A 50 2.52 -4.18 -10.89
CA SER A 50 2.23 -5.40 -10.14
C SER A 50 0.91 -5.32 -9.39
N THR A 51 0.57 -6.38 -8.66
CA THR A 51 -0.54 -6.37 -7.72
C THR A 51 -0.31 -5.35 -6.59
N SER A 52 -1.36 -5.01 -5.85
CA SER A 52 -1.22 -4.06 -4.73
C SER A 52 -0.26 -4.62 -3.66
N LYS A 53 0.89 -3.96 -3.46
CA LYS A 53 1.94 -4.29 -2.47
C LYS A 53 2.10 -3.15 -1.47
N HIS A 54 2.62 -3.45 -0.28
CA HIS A 54 3.01 -2.40 0.67
C HIS A 54 4.36 -1.80 0.25
N CYS A 55 4.52 -0.49 0.41
CA CYS A 55 5.79 0.17 0.13
C CYS A 55 6.83 -0.20 1.19
N ALA A 56 7.98 -0.77 0.79
CA ALA A 56 9.02 -1.18 1.76
C ALA A 56 9.65 -0.01 2.53
N VAL A 57 9.57 1.22 1.99
CA VAL A 57 10.22 2.41 2.56
C VAL A 57 9.28 3.21 3.46
N CYS A 58 8.09 3.56 2.99
CA CYS A 58 7.20 4.49 3.68
C CYS A 58 5.99 3.83 4.37
N THR A 59 5.80 2.51 4.22
CA THR A 59 4.72 1.82 4.96
C THR A 59 5.08 1.72 6.43
N THR A 60 4.16 2.11 7.31
CA THR A 60 4.30 1.89 8.75
C THR A 60 3.05 1.18 9.28
N LYS A 61 3.12 0.65 10.51
CA LYS A 61 1.94 0.03 11.15
C LYS A 61 0.76 1.01 11.28
N GLN A 62 1.05 2.28 11.54
CA GLN A 62 0.04 3.33 11.73
C GLN A 62 -0.46 3.90 10.40
N LYS A 63 0.41 3.97 9.38
CA LYS A 63 0.08 4.51 8.05
C LYS A 63 0.49 3.49 6.98
N PRO A 64 -0.34 2.44 6.75
CA PRO A 64 -0.05 1.46 5.72
C PRO A 64 -0.16 2.12 4.34
N LYS A 65 0.93 2.11 3.58
CA LYS A 65 0.96 2.68 2.23
C LYS A 65 1.06 1.57 1.20
N ARG A 66 0.10 1.54 0.28
CA ARG A 66 0.07 0.60 -0.85
C ARG A 66 0.59 1.25 -2.13
N THR A 67 1.16 0.44 -3.02
CA THR A 67 1.63 0.81 -4.36
C THR A 67 1.33 -0.33 -5.33
N ARG A 68 1.14 0.02 -6.61
CA ARG A 68 1.03 -0.94 -7.73
C ARG A 68 2.35 -1.09 -8.48
N TRP A 69 3.42 -0.49 -7.98
CA TRP A 69 4.75 -0.51 -8.58
C TRP A 69 5.69 -1.36 -7.74
N MET A 70 6.50 -2.17 -8.41
CA MET A 70 7.54 -2.97 -7.78
C MET A 70 8.85 -2.88 -8.57
N CYS A 71 9.98 -3.10 -7.92
CA CYS A 71 11.25 -3.28 -8.62
C CYS A 71 11.29 -4.68 -9.27
N GLN A 72 11.65 -4.76 -10.55
CA GLN A 72 11.77 -6.04 -11.27
C GLN A 72 12.85 -6.94 -10.67
N THR A 73 13.97 -6.37 -10.21
CA THR A 73 15.12 -7.09 -9.66
C THR A 73 14.90 -7.43 -8.18
N CYS A 74 14.60 -6.42 -7.36
CA CYS A 74 14.46 -6.56 -5.90
C CYS A 74 13.12 -7.18 -5.47
N LYS A 75 12.14 -7.27 -6.37
CA LYS A 75 10.79 -7.76 -6.12
C LYS A 75 10.02 -7.07 -4.97
N VAL A 76 10.41 -5.85 -4.60
CA VAL A 76 9.76 -5.05 -3.55
C VAL A 76 8.83 -3.99 -4.12
N GLY A 77 7.71 -3.80 -3.43
CA GLY A 77 6.78 -2.70 -3.70
C GLY A 77 7.40 -1.37 -3.27
N LEU A 78 7.47 -0.40 -4.18
CA LEU A 78 8.02 0.93 -3.93
C LEU A 78 7.08 2.00 -4.51
N CYS A 79 6.91 3.11 -3.81
CA CYS A 79 6.15 4.25 -4.32
C CYS A 79 6.97 5.01 -5.36
N MET A 80 6.35 5.33 -6.49
CA MET A 80 6.97 6.15 -7.54
C MET A 80 6.81 7.66 -7.31
N TYR A 81 5.90 8.07 -6.42
CA TYR A 81 5.61 9.47 -6.15
C TYR A 81 6.00 9.81 -4.71
N GLY A 82 6.84 10.82 -4.55
CA GLY A 82 7.24 11.45 -3.29
C GLY A 82 7.29 12.96 -3.46
N LYS A 83 7.41 13.72 -2.36
CA LYS A 83 7.54 15.19 -2.43
C LYS A 83 8.90 15.59 -3.01
N ASP A 84 9.97 14.94 -2.58
CA ASP A 84 11.35 15.29 -2.97
C ASP A 84 11.98 14.22 -3.86
N ALA A 85 11.99 12.97 -3.39
CA ALA A 85 12.44 11.81 -4.15
C ALA A 85 11.44 10.67 -4.02
N SER A 86 11.33 9.86 -5.07
CA SER A 86 10.49 8.67 -5.04
C SER A 86 11.05 7.66 -4.02
N CYS A 87 10.17 6.89 -3.38
CA CYS A 87 10.62 5.77 -2.54
C CYS A 87 11.42 4.75 -3.37
N PHE A 88 11.17 4.68 -4.68
CA PHE A 88 11.94 3.86 -5.60
C PHE A 88 13.40 4.30 -5.69
N GLU A 89 13.65 5.58 -5.90
CA GLU A 89 15.01 6.12 -5.93
C GLU A 89 15.70 6.00 -4.58
N ASN A 90 15.03 6.39 -3.48
CA ASN A 90 15.62 6.32 -2.15
C ASN A 90 16.00 4.89 -1.73
N PHE A 91 15.31 3.89 -2.27
CA PHE A 91 15.63 2.50 -1.98
C PHE A 91 16.89 2.00 -2.71
N HIS A 92 17.24 2.59 -3.85
CA HIS A 92 18.40 2.17 -4.67
C HIS A 92 19.56 3.19 -4.63
N LYS A 93 19.33 4.41 -4.15
CA LYS A 93 20.37 5.36 -3.79
C LYS A 93 21.03 4.91 -2.48
N LYS A 94 22.36 5.01 -2.42
CA LYS A 94 23.18 4.63 -1.26
C LYS A 94 23.20 5.77 -0.24
#